data_AF-A0A8T7J147-F1
#
_entry.id   AF-A0A8T7J147-F1
#
_cell.length_a   1.000
_cell.length_b   1.000
_cell.length_c   1.000
_cell.angle_alpha   90.00
_cell.angle_beta   90.00
_cell.angle_gamma   90.00
#
_symmetry.space_group_name_H-M   'P 1'
#
loop_
_entity.id
_entity.type
_entity.pdbx_description
1 polymer ?
#
loop_
_entity_poly.entity_id
_entity_poly.type
_entity_poly.pdbx_seq_one_letter_code
_entity_poly.pdbx_strand_id
1 'polypeptide(L)' 'MKKQNKNFKKKTQKNNYEDRLEQLVKEYRDAKQILESYVEGSTEYKTQEAVCDKLFAKTQNFINRN' A
#
# COMPACT_ATOMS: atom_id res chain seq x y z
N MET A 1 -24.90 -33.99 13.75
CA MET A 1 -24.76 -33.74 12.30
C MET A 1 -23.55 -32.84 12.07
N LYS A 2 -22.64 -33.22 11.14
CA LYS A 2 -21.35 -32.56 10.90
C LYS A 2 -21.53 -31.18 10.26
N LYS A 3 -20.85 -30.18 10.83
CA LYS A 3 -20.74 -28.78 10.38
C LYS A 3 -20.37 -28.69 8.90
N GLN A 4 -21.22 -28.03 8.10
CA GLN A 4 -20.87 -27.59 6.75
C GLN A 4 -20.60 -26.08 6.77
N ASN A 5 -19.38 -25.68 7.17
CA ASN A 5 -18.88 -24.37 6.81
C ASN A 5 -18.47 -24.43 5.33
N LYS A 6 -19.45 -24.24 4.44
CA LYS A 6 -19.23 -24.13 3.00
C LYS A 6 -18.35 -22.91 2.73
N ASN A 7 -17.14 -23.21 2.25
CA ASN A 7 -16.13 -22.27 1.80
C ASN A 7 -16.67 -21.34 0.70
N PHE A 8 -17.18 -20.17 1.07
CA PHE A 8 -17.61 -19.10 0.16
C PHE A 8 -16.60 -17.93 0.17
N LYS A 9 -15.31 -18.22 -0.07
CA LYS A 9 -14.27 -17.18 -0.16
C LYS A 9 -13.28 -17.44 -1.29
N LYS A 10 -13.74 -17.52 -2.56
CA LYS A 10 -12.80 -17.69 -3.70
C LYS A 10 -13.15 -16.93 -4.99
N LYS A 11 -14.12 -16.00 -5.01
CA LYS A 11 -14.46 -15.25 -6.25
C LYS A 11 -14.29 -13.73 -6.20
N THR A 12 -14.21 -13.11 -5.02
CA THR A 12 -13.99 -11.66 -4.87
C THR A 12 -12.52 -11.26 -4.74
N GLN A 13 -11.59 -12.20 -4.68
CA GLN A 13 -10.19 -11.90 -4.34
C GLN A 13 -9.38 -11.24 -5.46
N LYS A 14 -9.80 -11.37 -6.73
CA LYS A 14 -9.05 -10.82 -7.88
C LYS A 14 -9.19 -9.30 -8.04
N ASN A 15 -10.38 -8.73 -7.81
CA ASN A 15 -10.57 -7.27 -7.90
C ASN A 15 -9.93 -6.51 -6.73
N ASN A 16 -9.74 -7.16 -5.58
CA ASN A 16 -9.14 -6.53 -4.41
C ASN A 16 -7.62 -6.30 -4.57
N TYR A 17 -6.97 -6.93 -5.55
CA TYR A 17 -5.53 -6.79 -5.74
C TYR A 17 -5.19 -5.47 -6.43
N GLU A 18 -5.77 -5.21 -7.62
CA GLU A 18 -5.56 -3.96 -8.35
C GLU A 18 -6.07 -2.76 -7.55
N ASP A 19 -7.24 -2.87 -6.91
CA ASP A 19 -7.78 -1.82 -6.04
C ASP A 19 -6.84 -1.47 -4.88
N ARG A 20 -6.29 -2.49 -4.19
CA ARG A 20 -5.30 -2.26 -3.12
C ARG A 20 -3.98 -1.73 -3.63
N LEU A 21 -3.54 -2.18 -4.81
CA LEU A 21 -2.33 -1.68 -5.44
C LEU A 21 -2.50 -0.19 -5.78
N GLU A 22 -3.63 0.17 -6.39
CA GLU A 22 -3.97 1.55 -6.73
C GLU A 22 -4.02 2.42 -5.48
N GLN A 23 -4.65 1.95 -4.39
CA GLN A 23 -4.63 2.66 -3.10
C GLN A 23 -3.20 2.87 -2.59
N LEU A 24 -2.35 1.83 -2.58
CA LEU A 24 -0.96 1.93 -2.10
C LEU A 24 -0.12 2.90 -2.95
N VAL A 25 -0.28 2.84 -4.27
CA VAL A 25 0.43 3.74 -5.21
C VAL A 25 -0.08 5.17 -5.06
N LYS A 26 -1.38 5.36 -4.82
CA LYS A 26 -1.97 6.67 -4.56
C LYS A 26 -1.45 7.26 -3.25
N GLU A 27 -1.45 6.48 -2.16
CA GLU A 27 -0.87 6.88 -0.87
C GLU A 27 0.60 7.29 -1.01
N TYR A 28 1.39 6.55 -1.79
CA TYR A 28 2.78 6.92 -2.08
C TYR A 28 2.89 8.24 -2.86
N ARG A 29 2.06 8.46 -3.89
CA ARG A 29 2.03 9.71 -4.65
C ARG A 29 1.65 10.91 -3.79
N ASP A 30 0.62 10.78 -2.96
CA ASP A 30 0.21 11.81 -2.00
C ASP A 30 1.35 12.11 -1.02
N ALA A 31 1.98 11.07 -0.44
CA ALA A 31 3.11 11.23 0.46
C ALA A 31 4.31 11.92 -0.19
N LYS A 32 4.55 11.65 -1.49
CA LYS A 32 5.60 12.29 -2.28
C LYS A 32 5.29 13.75 -2.61
N GLN A 33 4.04 14.08 -2.93
CA GLN A 33 3.63 15.47 -3.14
C GLN A 33 3.78 16.31 -1.86
N ILE A 34 3.49 15.70 -0.70
CA ILE A 34 3.74 16.29 0.61
C ILE A 34 5.25 16.46 0.84
N LEU A 35 6.05 15.45 0.48
CA LEU A 35 7.52 15.52 0.56
C LEU A 35 8.08 16.68 -0.27
N GLU A 36 7.59 16.88 -1.50
CA GLU A 36 7.96 18.01 -2.37
C GLU A 36 7.49 19.36 -1.83
N SER A 37 6.48 19.38 -0.96
CA SER A 37 6.04 20.59 -0.27
C SER A 37 6.89 20.91 0.97
N TYR A 38 7.67 19.96 1.46
CA TYR A 38 8.60 20.16 2.57
C TYR A 38 9.96 20.64 2.07
N VAL A 39 10.64 21.43 2.90
CA VAL A 39 12.00 21.91 2.60
C VAL A 39 12.98 20.75 2.67
N GLU A 40 13.64 20.47 1.54
CA GLU A 40 14.71 19.48 1.43
C GLU A 40 15.77 19.72 2.52
N GLY A 41 15.98 18.72 3.38
CA GLY A 41 16.94 18.78 4.48
C GLY A 41 16.35 19.04 5.87
N SER A 42 15.07 19.41 5.98
CA SER A 42 14.37 19.49 7.27
C SER A 42 14.15 18.11 7.88
N THR A 43 14.01 18.07 9.21
CA THR A 43 13.72 16.82 9.93
C THR A 43 12.40 16.21 9.48
N GLU A 44 11.40 17.05 9.18
CA GLU A 44 10.12 16.63 8.60
C GLU A 44 10.29 15.99 7.22
N TYR A 45 11.18 16.51 6.36
CA TYR A 45 11.47 15.93 5.05
C TYR A 45 12.06 14.52 5.20
N LYS A 46 13.06 14.32 6.06
CA LYS A 46 13.65 12.99 6.31
C LYS A 46 12.63 12.00 6.89
N THR A 47 11.73 12.49 7.73
CA THR A 47 10.68 11.66 8.33
C THR A 47 9.67 11.23 7.26
N GLN A 48 9.29 12.16 6.38
CA GLN A 48 8.38 11.91 5.27
C GLN A 48 9.01 11.02 4.19
N GLU A 49 10.30 11.18 3.91
CA GLU A 49 11.07 10.33 2.99
C GLU A 49 11.06 8.88 3.50
N ALA A 50 11.30 8.66 4.79
CA ALA A 50 11.20 7.32 5.40
C ALA A 50 9.77 6.73 5.35
N VAL A 51 8.73 7.57 5.33
CA VAL A 51 7.35 7.13 5.11
C VAL A 51 7.14 6.71 3.66
N CYS A 52 7.63 7.50 2.70
CA CYS A 52 7.61 7.17 1.28
C CYS A 52 8.33 5.84 0.99
N ASP A 53 9.51 5.62 1.57
CA ASP A 53 10.26 4.36 1.44
C ASP A 53 9.49 3.16 2.00
N LYS A 54 8.84 3.32 3.16
CA LYS A 54 8.00 2.26 3.74
C LYS A 54 6.79 1.94 2.87
N LEU A 55 6.12 2.95 2.32
CA LEU A 55 5.00 2.77 1.40
C LEU A 55 5.46 2.10 0.11
N PHE A 56 6.62 2.49 -0.43
CA PHE A 56 7.22 1.88 -1.60
C PHE A 56 7.56 0.41 -1.37
N ALA A 57 8.25 0.09 -0.27
CA ALA A 57 8.56 -1.28 0.12
C ALA A 57 7.29 -2.12 0.34
N LYS A 58 6.24 -1.53 0.91
CA LYS A 58 4.94 -2.20 1.09
C LYS A 58 4.28 -2.52 -0.25
N THR A 59 4.33 -1.59 -1.22
CA THR A 59 3.84 -1.81 -2.59
C THR A 59 4.65 -2.88 -3.31
N GLN A 60 5.99 -2.81 -3.28
CA GLN A 60 6.85 -3.84 -3.88
C GLN A 60 6.63 -5.21 -3.26
N ASN A 61 6.51 -5.29 -1.93
CA ASN A 61 6.23 -6.55 -1.25
C ASN A 61 4.82 -7.06 -1.58
N PHE A 62 3.83 -6.17 -1.74
CA PHE A 62 2.49 -6.55 -2.19
C PHE A 62 2.51 -7.14 -3.61
N ILE A 63 3.32 -6.56 -4.51
CA ILE A 63 3.52 -7.06 -5.87
C ILE A 63 4.25 -8.40 -5.87
N ASN A 64 5.36 -8.52 -5.13
CA ASN A 64 6.17 -9.74 -5.10
C ASN A 64 5.51 -10.92 -4.38
N ARG A 65 4.52 -10.66 -3.52
CA ARG A 65 3.84 -11.69 -2.72
C ARG A 65 2.61 -12.27 -3.41
N ASN A 66 2.20 -11.71 -4.56
CA ASN A 66 1.08 -12.17 -5.38
C ASN A 66 1.56 -12.82 -6.67
#